data_AF-A0A959QX36-F1
#
_entry.id   AF-A0A959QX36-F1
#
_cell.length_a   1.000
_cell.length_b   1.000
_cell.length_c   1.000
_cell.angle_alpha   90.00
_cell.angle_beta   90.00
_cell.angle_gamma   90.00
#
_symmetry.space_group_name_H-M   'P 1'
#
loop_
_entity.id
_entity.type
_entity.pdbx_description
1 polymer ?
#
loop_
_entity_poly.entity_id
_entity_poly.type
_entity_poly.pdbx_seq_one_letter_code
_entity_poly.pdbx_strand_id
1 'polypeptide(L)'
;MKYIYIIFFLIFVACSPVRNRYMTRSADNESNRSTATNNQTEVGTNESASAGQSYADDTLIIKLPPIYIEESKNNRRISLSVELDSAIYLFNSGKYDEACSKFAILQETLKEKDSLYFESVFYSAECLIVNNEYKLANNLLNDIMNNNLSDNLKQRILLRQGHLLCALNDENTAQWYFDKLKKDFPKSIYIKLANCNTLK
;
A
#
# COMPACT_ATOMS: atom_id res chain seq x y z
N MET A 1 56.66 -11.44 23.83
CA MET A 1 55.21 -11.34 23.58
C MET A 1 54.96 -10.01 22.89
N LYS A 2 54.61 -10.01 21.59
CA LYS A 2 54.40 -8.82 20.77
C LYS A 2 52.91 -8.72 20.47
N TYR A 3 52.26 -7.66 20.94
CA TYR A 3 50.86 -7.36 20.66
C TYR A 3 50.76 -6.65 19.31
N ILE A 4 50.01 -7.24 18.38
CA ILE A 4 49.70 -6.67 17.07
C ILE A 4 48.31 -6.05 17.16
N TYR A 5 48.23 -4.73 17.04
CA TYR A 5 46.98 -3.99 16.88
C TYR A 5 46.55 -4.06 15.42
N ILE A 6 45.39 -4.65 15.14
CA ILE A 6 44.75 -4.62 13.80
C ILE A 6 43.70 -3.51 13.84
N ILE A 7 43.96 -2.46 13.04
CA ILE A 7 43.08 -1.30 12.86
C ILE A 7 42.00 -1.66 11.84
N PHE A 8 40.74 -1.44 12.23
CA PHE A 8 39.52 -1.55 11.42
C PHE A 8 39.47 -0.44 10.37
N PHE A 9 39.32 -0.79 9.09
CA PHE A 9 39.07 0.18 8.01
C PHE A 9 37.70 -0.14 7.39
N LEU A 10 36.67 0.62 7.80
CA LEU A 10 35.33 0.60 7.21
C LEU A 10 35.26 1.66 6.10
N ILE A 11 35.21 1.22 4.84
CA ILE A 11 34.89 2.10 3.71
C ILE A 11 33.44 1.81 3.31
N PHE A 12 32.55 2.75 3.64
CA PHE A 12 31.20 2.80 3.08
C PHE A 12 31.28 3.39 1.67
N VAL A 13 31.01 2.58 0.65
CA VAL A 13 30.74 3.07 -0.71
C VAL A 13 29.23 3.05 -0.92
N ALA A 14 28.60 4.23 -0.78
CA ALA A 14 27.21 4.43 -1.16
C ALA A 14 27.15 4.68 -2.67
N CYS A 15 26.69 3.69 -3.44
CA CYS A 15 26.31 3.85 -4.85
C CYS A 15 24.77 3.90 -4.93
N SER A 16 24.21 5.08 -5.20
CA SER A 16 22.78 5.23 -5.54
C SER A 16 22.58 4.96 -7.05
N PRO A 17 21.56 4.19 -7.47
CA PRO A 17 21.27 4.02 -8.88
C PRO A 17 20.50 5.21 -9.45
N VAL A 18 21.06 5.81 -10.50
CA VAL A 18 20.41 6.79 -11.38
C VAL A 18 19.31 6.09 -12.18
N ARG A 19 18.04 6.46 -11.96
CA ARG A 19 16.89 5.94 -12.72
C ARG A 19 16.45 6.95 -13.79
N ASN A 20 16.65 6.60 -15.05
CA ASN A 20 16.13 7.32 -16.22
C ASN A 20 14.60 7.34 -16.20
N ARG A 21 14.00 8.54 -16.17
CA ARG A 21 12.58 8.75 -16.45
C ARG A 21 12.43 9.07 -17.95
N TYR A 22 11.77 8.19 -18.69
CA TYR A 22 11.13 8.61 -19.95
C TYR A 22 9.83 9.33 -19.58
N MET A 23 9.80 10.64 -19.78
CA MET A 23 8.58 11.43 -19.83
C MET A 23 8.02 11.40 -21.25
N THR A 24 6.78 10.97 -21.42
CA THR A 24 5.98 11.31 -22.59
C THR A 24 4.77 12.13 -22.17
N ARG A 25 5.00 13.45 -22.15
CA ARG A 25 4.20 14.52 -22.77
C ARG A 25 2.67 14.38 -22.68
N SER A 26 2.09 15.05 -21.67
CA SER A 26 0.74 15.59 -21.76
C SER A 26 0.73 16.71 -22.81
N ALA A 27 -0.23 16.65 -23.73
CA ALA A 27 -0.61 17.78 -24.57
C ALA A 27 -1.71 18.55 -23.84
N ASP A 28 -1.40 19.81 -23.52
CA ASP A 28 -2.36 20.83 -23.14
C ASP A 28 -3.30 21.13 -24.30
N ASN A 29 -4.56 21.42 -23.96
CA ASN A 29 -5.41 22.30 -24.75
C ASN A 29 -6.42 23.00 -23.82
N GLU A 30 -6.02 24.19 -23.40
CA GLU A 30 -6.75 25.46 -23.63
C GLU A 30 -8.28 25.48 -23.46
N SER A 31 -8.79 26.22 -22.47
CA SER A 31 -9.29 27.58 -22.74
C SER A 31 -9.92 28.25 -21.51
N ASN A 32 -9.57 29.52 -21.40
CA ASN A 32 -10.12 30.61 -20.62
C ASN A 32 -11.61 30.54 -20.25
N ARG A 33 -11.93 30.76 -18.97
CA ARG A 33 -12.95 31.77 -18.60
C ARG A 33 -12.83 32.20 -17.14
N SER A 34 -12.14 33.32 -16.95
CA SER A 34 -12.28 34.16 -15.75
C SER A 34 -13.65 34.82 -15.79
N THR A 35 -14.51 34.51 -14.83
CA THR A 35 -15.69 35.33 -14.54
C THR A 35 -15.60 35.68 -13.07
N ALA A 36 -15.38 36.97 -12.81
CA ALA A 36 -15.52 37.56 -11.50
C ALA A 36 -16.99 37.43 -11.09
N THR A 37 -17.23 36.76 -9.97
CA THR A 37 -18.57 36.71 -9.37
C THR A 37 -18.52 37.55 -8.11
N ASN A 38 -19.23 38.66 -8.16
CA ASN A 38 -19.46 39.59 -7.07
C ASN A 38 -20.05 38.89 -5.86
N ASN A 39 -19.53 39.28 -4.70
CA ASN A 39 -20.14 39.05 -3.40
C ASN A 39 -21.53 39.68 -3.36
N GLN A 40 -22.56 38.84 -3.22
CA GLN A 40 -23.79 39.22 -2.54
C GLN A 40 -23.93 38.28 -1.35
N THR A 41 -23.50 38.78 -0.19
CA THR A 41 -23.78 38.20 1.11
C THR A 41 -25.22 38.55 1.43
N GLU A 42 -26.15 37.67 1.05
CA GLU A 42 -27.54 37.78 1.49
C GLU A 42 -27.63 37.20 2.91
N VAL A 43 -28.01 38.08 3.83
CA VAL A 43 -28.22 37.83 5.24
C VAL A 43 -29.45 36.93 5.39
N GLY A 44 -29.24 35.64 5.64
CA GLY A 44 -30.28 34.65 5.94
C GLY A 44 -30.20 34.18 7.39
N THR A 45 -30.92 34.90 8.25
CA THR A 45 -31.54 34.47 9.51
C THR A 45 -30.89 33.35 10.36
N ASN A 46 -30.42 33.76 11.53
CA ASN A 46 -30.14 32.91 12.69
C ASN A 46 -31.38 32.09 13.11
N GLU A 47 -31.54 30.88 12.59
CA GLU A 47 -32.47 29.90 13.16
C GLU A 47 -31.74 29.13 14.27
N SER A 48 -31.92 29.63 15.49
CA SER A 48 -31.49 28.96 16.71
C SER A 48 -32.35 27.73 16.95
N ALA A 49 -31.74 26.64 17.43
CA ALA A 49 -32.40 25.39 17.77
C ALA A 49 -33.65 25.64 18.64
N SER A 50 -34.82 25.21 18.17
CA SER A 50 -36.07 25.29 18.92
C SER A 50 -36.39 23.94 19.55
N ALA A 51 -36.45 23.91 20.88
CA ALA A 51 -36.88 22.76 21.65
C ALA A 51 -38.41 22.68 21.64
N GLY A 52 -38.96 21.75 20.86
CA GLY A 52 -40.38 21.43 20.91
C GLY A 52 -40.69 20.62 22.17
N GLN A 53 -41.59 21.13 23.02
CA GLN A 53 -42.13 20.36 24.14
C GLN A 53 -43.17 19.35 23.64
N SER A 54 -42.99 18.07 23.97
CA SER A 54 -44.09 17.11 24.06
C SER A 54 -43.81 16.13 25.18
N TYR A 55 -44.74 16.04 26.13
CA TYR A 55 -44.73 15.11 27.24
C TYR A 55 -45.16 13.71 26.78
N ALA A 56 -44.23 12.76 26.78
CA ALA A 56 -44.42 11.35 27.13
C ALA A 56 -43.06 10.63 27.11
N ASP A 57 -42.60 10.18 28.29
CA ASP A 57 -41.44 9.31 28.57
C ASP A 57 -40.06 9.73 28.01
N ASP A 58 -39.32 10.44 28.89
CA ASP A 58 -37.85 10.47 29.10
C ASP A 58 -36.87 10.59 27.92
N THR A 59 -37.33 10.84 26.70
CA THR A 59 -36.47 11.01 25.53
C THR A 59 -36.57 12.42 24.98
N LEU A 60 -35.52 13.22 25.24
CA LEU A 60 -35.30 14.49 24.56
C LEU A 60 -34.94 14.21 23.10
N ILE A 61 -35.89 14.40 22.18
CA ILE A 61 -35.65 14.30 20.74
C ILE A 61 -34.98 15.59 20.28
N ILE A 62 -33.66 15.55 20.11
CA ILE A 62 -32.91 16.63 19.46
C ILE A 62 -33.08 16.45 17.94
N LYS A 63 -33.84 17.34 17.30
CA LYS A 63 -33.89 17.44 15.84
C LYS A 63 -32.58 18.06 15.35
N LEU A 64 -31.69 17.21 14.86
CA LEU A 64 -30.48 17.70 14.17
C LEU A 64 -30.90 18.27 12.81
N PRO A 65 -30.35 19.42 12.40
CA PRO A 65 -30.53 19.91 11.04
C PRO A 65 -29.94 18.87 10.06
N PRO A 66 -30.52 18.75 8.85
CA PRO A 66 -29.95 17.90 7.82
C PRO A 66 -28.49 18.28 7.56
N ILE A 67 -27.58 17.31 7.70
CA ILE A 67 -26.18 17.48 7.33
C ILE A 67 -26.13 17.42 5.80
N TYR A 68 -25.92 18.57 5.17
CA TYR A 68 -25.60 18.63 3.75
C TYR A 68 -24.10 18.39 3.59
N ILE A 69 -23.72 17.18 3.17
CA ILE A 69 -22.35 16.91 2.74
C ILE A 69 -22.23 17.52 1.34
N GLU A 70 -21.60 18.70 1.25
CA GLU A 70 -21.18 19.22 -0.05
C GLU A 70 -20.09 18.29 -0.59
N GLU A 71 -20.47 17.41 -1.52
CA GLU A 71 -19.50 16.67 -2.32
C GLU A 71 -18.64 17.67 -3.07
N SER A 72 -17.44 17.95 -2.54
CA SER A 72 -16.52 18.86 -3.20
C SER A 72 -16.30 18.36 -4.63
N LYS A 73 -16.32 19.26 -5.61
CA LYS A 73 -16.09 18.95 -7.04
C LYS A 73 -14.71 18.30 -7.33
N ASN A 74 -13.87 18.16 -6.30
CA ASN A 74 -12.61 17.44 -6.33
C ASN A 74 -12.72 15.96 -5.91
N ASN A 75 -13.92 15.46 -5.54
CA ASN A 75 -14.22 14.04 -5.43
C ASN A 75 -14.29 13.40 -6.83
N ARG A 76 -13.19 13.48 -7.59
CA ARG A 76 -12.99 12.51 -8.67
C ARG A 76 -13.05 11.14 -8.02
N ARG A 77 -13.94 10.28 -8.51
CA ARG A 77 -13.90 8.85 -8.20
C ARG A 77 -12.57 8.32 -8.74
N ILE A 78 -11.52 8.45 -7.95
CA ILE A 78 -10.22 7.88 -8.29
C ILE A 78 -10.42 6.37 -8.25
N SER A 79 -10.10 5.71 -9.37
CA SER A 79 -10.18 4.26 -9.45
C SER A 79 -9.31 3.64 -8.37
N LEU A 80 -9.79 2.59 -7.70
CA LEU A 80 -9.00 1.90 -6.65
C LEU A 80 -7.67 1.36 -7.20
N SER A 81 -7.60 1.08 -8.51
CA SER A 81 -6.33 0.74 -9.17
C SER A 81 -5.31 1.88 -9.14
N VAL A 82 -5.76 3.13 -9.32
CA VAL A 82 -4.88 4.32 -9.27
C VAL A 82 -4.41 4.57 -7.83
N GLU A 83 -5.27 4.36 -6.84
CA GLU A 83 -4.87 4.43 -5.43
C GLU A 83 -3.83 3.35 -5.07
N LEU A 84 -4.01 2.13 -5.57
CA LEU A 84 -3.03 1.05 -5.40
C LEU A 84 -1.69 1.43 -6.04
N ASP A 85 -1.68 1.90 -7.29
CA ASP A 85 -0.45 2.34 -7.98
C ASP A 85 0.25 3.48 -7.21
N SER A 86 -0.53 4.41 -6.66
CA SER A 86 0.01 5.48 -5.81
C SER A 86 0.63 4.93 -4.52
N ALA A 87 0.00 3.95 -3.86
CA ALA A 87 0.53 3.33 -2.65
C ALA A 87 1.83 2.57 -2.95
N ILE A 88 1.89 1.85 -4.07
CA ILE A 88 3.09 1.16 -4.55
C ILE A 88 4.21 2.15 -4.84
N TYR A 89 3.90 3.31 -5.44
CA TYR A 89 4.88 4.36 -5.68
C TYR A 89 5.49 4.89 -4.38
N LEU A 90 4.66 5.14 -3.36
CA LEU A 90 5.11 5.59 -2.04
C LEU A 90 6.02 4.53 -1.39
N PHE A 91 5.60 3.26 -1.42
CA PHE A 91 6.39 2.14 -0.88
C PHE A 91 7.77 2.07 -1.52
N ASN A 92 7.84 2.09 -2.85
CA ASN A 92 9.09 2.05 -3.60
C ASN A 92 9.97 3.30 -3.41
N SER A 93 9.39 4.40 -2.93
CA SER A 93 10.10 5.64 -2.60
C SER A 93 10.58 5.67 -1.14
N GLY A 94 10.41 4.58 -0.38
CA GLY A 94 10.81 4.47 1.03
C GLY A 94 9.84 5.13 2.01
N LYS A 95 8.69 5.62 1.54
CA LYS A 95 7.64 6.22 2.39
C LYS A 95 6.72 5.13 2.93
N TYR A 96 7.28 4.26 3.77
CA TYR A 96 6.60 3.04 4.21
C TYR A 96 5.35 3.35 5.03
N ASP A 97 5.39 4.26 6.00
CA ASP A 97 4.23 4.59 6.84
C ASP A 97 3.00 5.03 6.02
N GLU A 98 3.21 5.97 5.08
CA GLU A 98 2.15 6.44 4.17
C GLU A 98 1.62 5.32 3.27
N ALA A 99 2.52 4.48 2.74
CA ALA A 99 2.14 3.38 1.85
C ALA A 99 1.37 2.29 2.58
N CYS A 100 1.83 1.88 3.76
CA CYS A 100 1.21 0.83 4.56
C CYS A 100 -0.19 1.21 5.04
N SER A 101 -0.39 2.48 5.42
CA SER A 101 -1.72 3.01 5.72
C SER A 101 -2.65 2.91 4.51
N LYS A 102 -2.17 3.26 3.30
CA LYS A 102 -2.97 3.13 2.07
C LYS A 102 -3.31 1.68 1.73
N PHE A 103 -2.39 0.74 1.88
CA PHE A 103 -2.68 -0.68 1.63
C PHE A 103 -3.74 -1.25 2.60
N ALA A 104 -3.74 -0.81 3.85
CA ALA A 104 -4.77 -1.18 4.83
C ALA A 104 -6.16 -0.65 4.42
N ILE A 105 -6.26 0.63 4.07
CA ILE A 105 -7.52 1.24 3.58
C ILE A 105 -8.02 0.53 2.31
N LEU A 106 -7.12 0.19 1.38
CA LEU A 106 -7.48 -0.54 0.17
C LEU A 106 -8.05 -1.92 0.48
N GLN A 107 -7.49 -2.65 1.45
CA GLN A 107 -8.02 -3.96 1.86
C GLN A 107 -9.40 -3.88 2.49
N GLU A 108 -9.67 -2.85 3.29
CA GLU A 108 -11.00 -2.62 3.88
C GLU A 108 -12.04 -2.24 2.83
N THR A 109 -11.62 -1.60 1.74
CA THR A 109 -12.51 -1.12 0.67
C THR A 109 -12.76 -2.18 -0.40
N LEU A 110 -11.75 -3.00 -0.71
CA LEU A 110 -11.80 -4.01 -1.77
C LEU A 110 -12.48 -5.29 -1.26
N LYS A 111 -13.15 -6.01 -2.17
CA LYS A 111 -13.76 -7.30 -1.84
C LYS A 111 -12.70 -8.39 -1.80
N GLU A 112 -12.83 -9.35 -0.89
CA GLU A 112 -11.89 -10.47 -0.67
C GLU A 112 -11.66 -11.42 -1.88
N LYS A 113 -12.34 -11.20 -3.00
CA LYS A 113 -12.16 -11.95 -4.26
C LYS A 113 -11.62 -11.10 -5.41
N ASP A 114 -11.38 -9.81 -5.17
CA ASP A 114 -10.82 -8.91 -6.17
C ASP A 114 -9.32 -9.16 -6.33
N SER A 115 -8.84 -9.15 -7.57
CA SER A 115 -7.41 -9.19 -7.86
C SER A 115 -6.63 -8.06 -7.16
N LEU A 116 -7.22 -6.87 -7.05
CA LEU A 116 -6.59 -5.72 -6.38
C LEU A 116 -6.50 -5.95 -4.87
N TYR A 117 -7.44 -6.70 -4.29
CA TYR A 117 -7.40 -7.04 -2.87
C TYR A 117 -6.15 -7.87 -2.58
N PHE A 118 -5.90 -8.93 -3.36
CA PHE A 118 -4.72 -9.78 -3.15
C PHE A 118 -3.40 -9.06 -3.41
N GLU A 119 -3.35 -8.14 -4.38
CA GLU A 119 -2.18 -7.27 -4.56
C GLU A 119 -1.96 -6.37 -3.32
N SER A 120 -3.03 -5.79 -2.78
CA SER A 120 -2.95 -4.96 -1.56
C SER A 120 -2.46 -5.78 -0.37
N VAL A 121 -2.96 -7.01 -0.19
CA VAL A 121 -2.51 -7.94 0.87
C VAL A 121 -1.03 -8.30 0.71
N PHE A 122 -0.57 -8.57 -0.53
CA PHE A 122 0.85 -8.80 -0.79
C PHE A 122 1.71 -7.63 -0.33
N TYR A 123 1.30 -6.39 -0.62
CA TYR A 123 2.06 -5.22 -0.17
C TYR A 123 1.95 -4.94 1.33
N SER A 124 0.85 -5.34 1.99
CA SER A 124 0.82 -5.39 3.46
C SER A 124 1.81 -6.39 4.03
N ALA A 125 2.03 -7.53 3.36
CA ALA A 125 3.11 -8.44 3.76
C ALA A 125 4.49 -7.77 3.59
N GLU A 126 4.71 -7.02 2.50
CA GLU A 126 5.96 -6.26 2.33
C GLU A 126 6.14 -5.18 3.41
N CYS A 127 5.06 -4.53 3.87
CA CYS A 127 5.09 -3.63 5.03
C CYS A 127 5.55 -4.34 6.31
N LEU A 128 5.01 -5.53 6.57
CA LEU A 128 5.43 -6.36 7.71
C LEU A 128 6.91 -6.75 7.60
N ILE A 129 7.41 -7.03 6.40
CA ILE A 129 8.83 -7.34 6.14
C ILE A 129 9.72 -6.15 6.53
N VAL A 130 9.37 -4.93 6.09
CA VAL A 130 10.13 -3.72 6.43
C VAL A 130 10.21 -3.50 7.95
N ASN A 131 9.17 -3.91 8.68
CA ASN A 131 9.10 -3.81 10.14
C ASN A 131 9.72 -5.03 10.87
N ASN A 132 10.41 -5.92 10.16
CA ASN A 132 10.97 -7.17 10.70
C ASN A 132 9.94 -8.16 11.26
N GLU A 133 8.66 -8.02 10.89
CA GLU A 133 7.57 -8.91 11.29
C GLU A 133 7.46 -10.13 10.34
N TYR A 134 8.58 -10.82 10.12
CA TYR A 134 8.70 -11.88 9.10
C TYR A 134 7.71 -13.02 9.25
N LYS A 135 7.38 -13.41 10.48
CA LYS A 135 6.42 -14.49 10.75
C LYS A 135 4.99 -14.09 10.34
N LEU A 136 4.58 -12.87 10.68
CA LEU A 136 3.26 -12.34 10.31
C LEU A 136 3.15 -12.16 8.80
N ALA A 137 4.21 -11.63 8.17
CA ALA A 137 4.29 -11.53 6.71
C ALA A 137 4.11 -12.90 6.04
N ASN A 138 4.81 -13.94 6.53
CA ASN A 138 4.71 -15.28 5.94
C ASN A 138 3.31 -15.90 6.11
N ASN A 139 2.66 -15.68 7.25
CA ASN A 139 1.30 -16.13 7.49
C ASN A 139 0.33 -15.46 6.50
N LEU A 140 0.41 -14.13 6.37
CA LEU A 140 -0.43 -13.36 5.45
C LEU A 140 -0.28 -13.82 4.00
N LEU A 141 0.94 -14.12 3.57
CA LEU A 141 1.22 -14.68 2.25
C LEU A 141 0.66 -16.09 2.05
N ASN A 142 0.74 -16.95 3.08
CA ASN A 142 0.17 -18.30 3.03
C ASN A 142 -1.36 -18.26 2.91
N ASP A 143 -2.02 -17.36 3.64
CA ASP A 143 -3.47 -17.23 3.66
C ASP A 143 -4.02 -16.89 2.26
N ILE A 144 -3.35 -15.99 1.53
CA ILE A 144 -3.77 -15.63 0.18
C ILE A 144 -3.40 -16.67 -0.87
N MET A 145 -2.35 -17.49 -0.65
CA MET A 145 -1.80 -18.40 -1.65
C MET A 145 -2.79 -19.49 -2.13
N ASN A 146 -3.77 -19.83 -1.30
CA ASN A 146 -4.81 -20.81 -1.64
C ASN A 146 -5.94 -20.24 -2.51
N ASN A 147 -5.94 -18.94 -2.78
CA ASN A 147 -6.96 -18.28 -3.60
C ASN A 147 -6.63 -18.34 -5.09
N ASN A 148 -7.59 -17.92 -5.92
CA ASN A 148 -7.38 -17.78 -7.36
C ASN A 148 -6.56 -16.52 -7.67
N LEU A 149 -5.24 -16.64 -7.56
CA LEU A 149 -4.29 -15.56 -7.81
C LEU A 149 -3.78 -15.57 -9.26
N SER A 150 -3.41 -14.39 -9.76
CA SER A 150 -2.69 -14.27 -11.03
C SER A 150 -1.34 -14.97 -10.94
N ASP A 151 -0.87 -15.51 -12.07
CA ASP A 151 0.42 -16.21 -12.11
C ASP A 151 1.60 -15.31 -11.71
N ASN A 152 1.54 -14.02 -12.06
CA ASN A 152 2.56 -13.05 -11.64
C ASN A 152 2.59 -12.90 -10.11
N LEU A 153 1.41 -12.79 -9.47
CA LEU A 153 1.32 -12.66 -8.02
C LEU A 153 1.78 -13.94 -7.32
N LYS A 154 1.38 -15.12 -7.79
CA LYS A 154 1.86 -16.42 -7.25
C LYS A 154 3.39 -16.51 -7.28
N GLN A 155 4.00 -16.10 -8.38
CA GLN A 155 5.46 -16.11 -8.51
C GLN A 155 6.14 -15.20 -7.48
N ARG A 156 5.62 -13.97 -7.30
CA ARG A 156 6.13 -13.02 -6.30
C ARG A 156 5.97 -13.54 -4.88
N ILE A 157 4.82 -14.17 -4.57
CA ILE A 157 4.55 -14.79 -3.27
C ILE A 157 5.55 -15.92 -3.00
N LEU A 158 5.71 -16.89 -3.91
CA LEU A 158 6.67 -17.99 -3.73
C LEU A 158 8.09 -17.48 -3.48
N LEU A 159 8.52 -16.50 -4.28
CA LEU A 159 9.83 -15.87 -4.11
C LEU A 159 9.96 -15.26 -2.72
N ARG A 160 8.95 -14.48 -2.28
CA ARG A 160 8.99 -13.80 -0.99
C ARG A 160 8.92 -14.75 0.19
N GLN A 161 8.13 -15.81 0.13
CA GLN A 161 8.08 -16.84 1.18
C GLN A 161 9.44 -17.53 1.34
N GLY A 162 10.11 -17.88 0.23
CA GLY A 162 11.47 -18.40 0.29
C GLY A 162 12.43 -17.42 0.98
N HIS A 163 12.42 -16.14 0.57
CA HIS A 163 13.25 -15.11 1.20
C HIS A 163 12.96 -14.90 2.70
N LEU A 164 11.69 -14.90 3.09
CA LEU A 164 11.27 -14.79 4.50
C LEU A 164 11.81 -15.94 5.34
N LEU A 165 11.76 -17.16 4.82
CA LEU A 165 12.26 -18.35 5.50
C LEU A 165 13.79 -18.35 5.60
N CYS A 166 14.49 -17.86 4.58
CA CYS A 166 15.93 -17.61 4.67
C CYS A 166 16.26 -16.64 5.81
N ALA A 167 15.51 -15.52 5.94
CA ALA A 167 15.70 -14.55 7.02
C ALA A 167 15.39 -15.14 8.41
N LEU A 168 14.56 -16.18 8.48
CA LEU A 168 14.24 -16.94 9.68
C LEU A 168 15.21 -18.12 9.95
N ASN A 169 16.27 -18.28 9.15
CA ASN A 169 17.22 -19.40 9.18
C ASN A 169 16.60 -20.78 8.89
N ASP A 170 15.45 -20.84 8.23
CA ASP A 170 14.84 -22.08 7.74
C ASP A 170 15.13 -22.26 6.24
N GLU A 171 16.40 -22.51 5.92
CA GLU A 171 16.87 -22.63 4.53
C GLU A 171 16.27 -23.87 3.82
N ASN A 172 15.94 -24.93 4.56
CA ASN A 172 15.33 -26.14 3.99
C ASN A 172 13.92 -25.86 3.47
N THR A 173 13.07 -25.22 4.28
CA THR A 173 11.72 -24.85 3.85
C THR A 173 11.78 -23.75 2.78
N ALA A 174 12.73 -22.80 2.89
CA ALA A 174 12.94 -21.79 1.86
C ALA A 174 13.21 -22.41 0.48
N GLN A 175 14.09 -23.42 0.44
CA GLN A 175 14.45 -24.11 -0.78
C GLN A 175 13.24 -24.77 -1.45
N TRP A 176 12.32 -25.33 -0.66
CA TRP A 176 11.08 -25.90 -1.19
C TRP A 176 10.25 -24.86 -1.96
N TYR A 177 10.11 -23.63 -1.45
CA TYR A 177 9.39 -22.56 -2.14
C TYR A 177 10.10 -22.12 -3.43
N PHE A 178 11.43 -22.03 -3.41
CA PHE A 178 12.22 -21.71 -4.61
C PHE A 178 12.14 -22.80 -5.69
N ASP A 179 12.14 -24.07 -5.30
CA ASP A 179 12.01 -25.19 -6.23
C ASP A 179 10.59 -25.27 -6.79
N LYS A 180 9.58 -24.98 -5.97
CA LYS A 180 8.21 -24.83 -6.43
C LYS A 180 8.07 -23.70 -7.46
N LEU A 181 8.69 -22.55 -7.23
CA LEU A 181 8.73 -21.44 -8.21
C LEU A 181 9.36 -21.88 -9.54
N LYS A 182 10.50 -22.58 -9.50
CA LYS A 182 11.19 -23.07 -10.71
C LYS A 182 10.38 -24.13 -11.46
N LYS A 183 9.71 -25.02 -10.72
CA LYS A 183 8.88 -26.10 -11.28
C LYS A 183 7.62 -25.56 -11.92
N ASP A 184 6.87 -24.73 -11.19
CA ASP A 184 5.55 -24.26 -11.61
C ASP A 184 5.68 -23.11 -12.63
N PHE A 185 6.76 -22.31 -12.56
CA PHE A 185 7.00 -21.15 -13.42
C PHE A 185 8.41 -21.13 -14.02
N PRO A 186 8.78 -22.09 -14.89
CA PRO A 186 10.15 -22.25 -15.40
C PRO A 186 10.67 -21.07 -16.25
N LYS A 187 9.78 -20.21 -16.73
CA LYS A 187 10.11 -18.98 -17.49
C LYS A 187 10.08 -17.71 -16.64
N SER A 188 9.92 -17.84 -15.32
CA SER A 188 9.82 -16.70 -14.42
C SER A 188 11.11 -15.89 -14.39
N ILE A 189 10.99 -14.57 -14.47
CA ILE A 189 12.12 -13.65 -14.28
C ILE A 189 12.73 -13.76 -12.87
N TYR A 190 11.95 -14.26 -11.92
CA TYR A 190 12.32 -14.35 -10.50
C TYR A 190 13.20 -15.55 -10.17
N ILE A 191 13.38 -16.52 -11.08
CA ILE A 191 14.23 -17.70 -10.82
C ILE A 191 15.65 -17.31 -10.43
N LYS A 192 16.19 -16.24 -11.03
CA LYS A 192 17.54 -15.73 -10.72
C LYS A 192 17.68 -15.21 -9.29
N LEU A 193 16.56 -14.85 -8.67
CA LEU A 193 16.51 -14.34 -7.31
C LEU A 193 16.18 -15.44 -6.29
N ALA A 194 15.81 -16.65 -6.72
CA ALA A 194 15.29 -17.72 -5.88
C ALA A 194 16.39 -18.52 -5.15
N ASN A 195 17.08 -17.87 -4.22
CA ASN A 195 18.09 -18.47 -3.33
C ASN A 195 18.25 -17.63 -2.05
N CYS A 196 18.84 -18.19 -0.99
CA CYS A 196 19.05 -17.45 0.28
C CYS A 196 20.23 -16.49 0.27
N ASN A 197 21.09 -16.52 -0.76
CA ASN A 197 22.28 -15.67 -0.83
C ASN A 197 21.98 -14.27 -1.37
N THR A 198 20.78 -14.02 -1.90
CA THR A 198 20.36 -12.69 -2.37
C THR A 198 20.11 -11.69 -1.25
N LEU A 199 20.02 -12.15 0.01
CA LEU A 199 19.76 -11.32 1.19
C LEU A 199 21.00 -11.11 2.07
N LYS A 200 22.09 -11.83 1.81
CA LYS A 200 23.36 -11.75 2.56
C LYS A 200 24.31 -10.77 1.87
#